data_AF-A0A6L8W4V4-F1
#
_entry.id   AF-A0A6L8W4V4-F1
#
_cell.length_a   1.000
_cell.length_b   1.000
_cell.length_c   1.000
_cell.angle_alpha   90.00
_cell.angle_beta   90.00
_cell.angle_gamma   90.00
#
_symmetry.space_group_name_H-M   'P 1'
#
loop_
_entity.id
_entity.type
_entity.pdbx_description
1 polymer ?
#
loop_
_entity_poly.entity_id
_entity_poly.type
_entity_poly.pdbx_seq_one_letter_code
_entity_poly.pdbx_strand_id
1 'polypeptide(L)'
;MARMNTAADEILECYRVLKKGDANIVGEILKGQGTFYEWDHYPEGDCYDSETHAQYYYHAHRAGEHGHFHTFLRKKGMRIGVEPVPYNGDTEWPTEEDEIICHLIAISMDSAGFPTALFTTNRWVTGENWYDKADVIDMLDRFIIDHSTPSWPANRWLTAMPIIFRPQIEQLIVARDAKIIEWQSQKPDVDVFEDRDLEITSLLEISVEDQIRAIKEVIGGRLD
;
A
#
# COMPACT_ATOMS: atom_id res chain seq x y z
N MET A 1 3.57 12.28 15.48
CA MET A 1 2.31 13.04 15.71
C MET A 1 2.16 14.27 14.82
N ALA A 2 3.05 15.27 14.84
CA ALA A 2 2.90 16.45 13.96
C ALA A 2 2.77 16.09 12.46
N ARG A 3 3.65 15.21 11.95
CA ARG A 3 3.58 14.68 10.58
C ARG A 3 2.25 13.98 10.26
N MET A 4 1.72 13.19 11.20
CA MET A 4 0.42 12.52 11.05
C MET A 4 -0.73 13.51 10.97
N ASN A 5 -0.68 14.62 11.73
CA ASN A 5 -1.71 15.63 11.65
C ASN A 5 -1.69 16.40 10.33
N THR A 6 -0.50 16.75 9.84
CA THR A 6 -0.36 17.35 8.51
C THR A 6 -0.90 16.41 7.43
N ALA A 7 -0.62 15.10 7.50
CA ALA A 7 -1.17 14.11 6.57
C ALA A 7 -2.70 13.94 6.73
N ALA A 8 -3.23 14.02 7.95
CA ALA A 8 -4.66 14.01 8.20
C ALA A 8 -5.36 15.22 7.57
N ASP A 9 -4.78 16.42 7.71
CA ASP A 9 -5.30 17.62 7.07
C ASP A 9 -5.20 17.55 5.54
N GLU A 10 -4.15 16.91 5.01
CA GLU A 10 -4.01 16.62 3.57
C GLU A 10 -5.12 15.70 3.05
N ILE A 11 -5.43 14.62 3.76
CA ILE A 11 -6.54 13.71 3.41
C ILE A 11 -7.87 14.46 3.40
N LEU A 12 -8.13 15.29 4.42
CA LEU A 12 -9.35 16.09 4.48
C LEU A 12 -9.44 17.09 3.33
N GLU A 13 -8.32 17.72 2.95
CA GLU A 13 -8.26 18.63 1.81
C GLU A 13 -8.51 17.89 0.49
N CYS A 14 -7.93 16.70 0.29
CA CYS A 14 -8.18 15.84 -0.87
C CYS A 14 -9.68 15.50 -1.00
N TYR A 15 -10.30 15.05 0.09
CA TYR A 15 -11.75 14.81 0.12
C TYR A 15 -12.56 16.08 -0.18
N ARG A 16 -12.16 17.23 0.36
CA ARG A 16 -12.85 18.50 0.14
C ARG A 16 -12.78 18.96 -1.32
N VAL A 17 -11.63 18.82 -1.98
CA VAL A 17 -11.49 19.26 -3.38
C VAL A 17 -12.19 18.32 -4.35
N LEU A 18 -12.13 17.00 -4.11
CA LEU A 18 -12.82 16.01 -4.92
C LEU A 18 -14.35 16.17 -4.82
N LYS A 19 -14.85 16.35 -3.60
CA LYS A 19 -16.29 16.58 -3.37
C LYS A 19 -16.83 17.83 -4.07
N LYS A 20 -16.02 18.88 -4.28
CA LYS A 20 -16.44 20.07 -5.04
C LYS A 20 -16.70 19.76 -6.52
N GLY A 21 -16.08 18.71 -7.05
CA GLY A 21 -16.26 18.24 -8.42
C GLY A 21 -17.15 17.00 -8.54
N ASP A 22 -17.88 16.63 -7.48
CA ASP A 22 -18.65 15.37 -7.41
C ASP A 22 -17.81 14.11 -7.74
N ALA A 23 -16.55 14.13 -7.30
CA ALA A 23 -15.57 13.07 -7.53
C ALA A 23 -15.18 12.37 -6.22
N ASN A 24 -14.54 11.19 -6.34
CA ASN A 24 -13.95 10.44 -5.23
C ASN A 24 -12.61 9.82 -5.67
N ILE A 25 -11.88 9.21 -4.72
CA ILE A 25 -10.53 8.68 -4.95
C ILE A 25 -10.51 7.63 -6.06
N VAL A 26 -11.36 6.59 -5.94
CA VAL A 26 -11.41 5.48 -6.92
C VAL A 26 -11.83 5.98 -8.30
N GLY A 27 -12.85 6.84 -8.36
CA GLY A 27 -13.35 7.41 -9.60
C GLY A 27 -12.28 8.19 -10.36
N GLU A 28 -11.40 8.91 -9.66
CA GLU A 28 -10.32 9.66 -10.29
C GLU A 28 -9.21 8.77 -10.88
N ILE A 29 -9.01 7.58 -10.33
CA ILE A 29 -8.07 6.59 -10.88
C ILE A 29 -8.65 5.90 -12.13
N LEU A 30 -9.94 5.57 -12.09
CA LEU A 30 -10.64 4.89 -13.19
C LEU A 30 -11.04 5.85 -14.33
N LYS A 31 -11.01 7.16 -14.08
CA LYS A 31 -11.41 8.18 -15.05
C LYS A 31 -10.57 8.10 -16.32
N GLY A 32 -11.26 7.93 -17.45
CA GLY A 32 -10.62 7.87 -18.75
C GLY A 32 -9.92 6.55 -19.07
N GLN A 33 -10.02 5.53 -18.20
CA GLN A 33 -9.40 4.21 -18.40
C GLN A 33 -10.26 3.24 -19.23
N GLY A 34 -11.52 3.61 -19.53
CA GLY A 34 -12.42 2.78 -20.33
C GLY A 34 -13.28 1.84 -19.48
N THR A 35 -13.46 0.60 -19.94
CA THR A 35 -14.26 -0.40 -19.21
C THR A 35 -13.44 -0.98 -18.08
N PHE A 36 -14.01 -1.06 -16.89
CA PHE A 36 -13.37 -1.66 -15.72
C PHE A 36 -13.53 -3.18 -15.75
N TYR A 37 -12.41 -3.90 -15.82
CA TYR A 37 -12.33 -5.36 -15.76
C TYR A 37 -11.60 -5.79 -14.49
N GLU A 38 -12.05 -6.91 -13.91
CA GLU A 38 -11.36 -7.55 -12.79
C GLU A 38 -9.95 -7.97 -13.20
N TRP A 39 -9.02 -7.93 -12.25
CA TRP A 39 -7.58 -8.22 -12.41
C TRP A 39 -6.77 -7.25 -13.27
N ASP A 40 -7.41 -6.39 -14.06
CA ASP A 40 -6.70 -5.33 -14.79
C ASP A 40 -6.21 -4.25 -13.82
N HIS A 41 -5.03 -3.70 -14.11
CA HIS A 41 -4.42 -2.63 -13.34
C HIS A 41 -4.89 -1.26 -13.83
N TYR A 42 -5.14 -0.35 -12.88
CA TYR A 42 -5.54 1.02 -13.13
C TYR A 42 -4.66 2.01 -12.34
N PRO A 43 -4.15 3.09 -12.97
CA PRO A 43 -4.22 3.36 -14.41
C PRO A 43 -3.45 2.30 -15.23
N GLU A 44 -3.74 2.20 -16.53
CA GLU A 44 -2.99 1.32 -17.43
C GLU A 44 -1.49 1.65 -17.37
N GLY A 45 -0.67 0.63 -17.11
CA GLY A 45 0.78 0.77 -16.95
C GLY A 45 1.24 1.16 -15.55
N ASP A 46 0.34 1.14 -14.57
CA ASP A 46 0.55 1.56 -13.17
C ASP A 46 0.89 3.06 -13.04
N CYS A 47 0.75 3.61 -11.84
CA CYS A 47 1.27 4.93 -11.53
C CYS A 47 2.68 4.80 -10.95
N TYR A 48 3.65 5.51 -11.52
CA TYR A 48 5.05 5.49 -11.09
C TYR A 48 5.63 6.90 -11.01
N ASP A 49 6.22 7.22 -9.87
CA ASP A 49 6.96 8.46 -9.64
C ASP A 49 8.46 8.22 -9.85
N SER A 50 9.06 8.86 -10.85
CA SER A 50 10.48 8.65 -11.18
C SER A 50 11.46 9.36 -10.24
N GLU A 51 11.01 10.31 -9.41
CA GLU A 51 11.86 11.02 -8.46
C GLU A 51 12.00 10.23 -7.15
N THR A 52 10.89 9.67 -6.67
CA THR A 52 10.84 8.93 -5.39
C THR A 52 10.92 7.42 -5.59
N HIS A 53 10.67 6.96 -6.82
CA HIS A 53 10.55 5.55 -7.20
C HIS A 53 9.40 4.81 -6.53
N ALA A 54 8.40 5.54 -6.04
CA ALA A 54 7.15 4.99 -5.54
C ALA A 54 6.24 4.57 -6.70
N GLN A 55 5.46 3.52 -6.50
CA GLN A 55 4.51 3.01 -7.48
C GLN A 55 3.21 2.57 -6.81
N TYR A 56 2.09 2.68 -7.52
CA TYR A 56 0.87 1.98 -7.17
C TYR A 56 0.11 1.52 -8.40
N TYR A 57 -0.80 0.57 -8.19
CA TYR A 57 -1.93 0.32 -9.07
C TYR A 57 -3.18 0.07 -8.24
N TYR A 58 -4.33 0.17 -8.89
CA TYR A 58 -5.65 -0.19 -8.37
C TYR A 58 -6.23 -1.33 -9.20
N HIS A 59 -6.82 -2.34 -8.57
CA HIS A 59 -7.55 -3.40 -9.27
C HIS A 59 -8.67 -3.97 -8.39
N ALA A 60 -9.48 -4.86 -8.96
CA ALA A 60 -10.52 -5.57 -8.22
C ALA A 60 -10.53 -7.05 -8.57
N HIS A 61 -10.72 -7.88 -7.55
CA HIS A 61 -10.97 -9.32 -7.71
C HIS A 61 -11.60 -9.97 -6.47
N ARG A 62 -11.65 -9.28 -5.32
CA ARG A 62 -12.12 -9.84 -4.05
C ARG A 62 -13.56 -9.44 -3.79
N ALA A 63 -14.33 -10.37 -3.23
CA ALA A 63 -15.68 -10.07 -2.76
C ALA A 63 -15.63 -9.20 -1.49
N GLY A 64 -16.63 -8.33 -1.32
CA GLY A 64 -16.77 -7.48 -0.12
C GLY A 64 -16.04 -6.14 -0.18
N GLU A 65 -15.41 -5.82 -1.30
CA GLU A 65 -14.82 -4.52 -1.62
C GLU A 65 -15.18 -4.11 -3.04
N HIS A 66 -14.97 -2.84 -3.39
CA HIS A 66 -15.01 -2.40 -4.79
C HIS A 66 -13.71 -2.79 -5.51
N GLY A 67 -12.60 -2.75 -4.78
CA GLY A 67 -11.24 -3.03 -5.24
C GLY A 67 -10.25 -2.43 -4.27
N HIS A 68 -8.97 -2.54 -4.57
CA HIS A 68 -7.92 -2.10 -3.67
C HIS A 68 -6.71 -1.56 -4.42
N PHE A 69 -6.00 -0.66 -3.75
CA PHE A 69 -4.68 -0.23 -4.16
C PHE A 69 -3.63 -1.21 -3.68
N HIS A 70 -2.59 -1.43 -4.47
CA HIS A 70 -1.31 -1.92 -4.00
C HIS A 70 -0.28 -0.81 -4.09
N THR A 71 0.56 -0.66 -3.08
CA THR A 71 1.63 0.35 -3.05
C THR A 71 2.99 -0.31 -2.99
N PHE A 72 3.96 0.26 -3.70
CA PHE A 72 5.28 -0.30 -3.88
C PHE A 72 6.37 0.76 -3.79
N LEU A 73 7.58 0.31 -3.48
CA LEU A 73 8.81 1.05 -3.73
C LEU A 73 9.69 0.23 -4.67
N ARG A 74 10.18 0.84 -5.75
CA ARG A 74 11.17 0.20 -6.64
C ARG A 74 12.57 0.29 -6.04
N LYS A 75 13.48 -0.59 -6.48
CA LYS A 75 14.87 -0.69 -5.98
C LYS A 75 15.59 0.66 -5.88
N LYS A 76 15.45 1.52 -6.89
CA LYS A 76 16.12 2.84 -6.95
C LYS A 76 15.67 3.80 -5.84
N GLY A 77 14.48 3.60 -5.26
CA GLY A 77 13.99 4.37 -4.10
C GLY A 77 14.48 3.85 -2.76
N MET A 78 14.97 2.61 -2.70
CA MET A 78 15.42 1.95 -1.47
C MET A 78 16.76 2.50 -0.99
N ARG A 79 17.10 2.27 0.28
CA ARG A 79 18.45 2.59 0.78
C ARG A 79 19.51 1.73 0.07
N ILE A 80 20.69 2.31 -0.12
CA ILE A 80 21.86 1.58 -0.62
C ILE A 80 22.17 0.42 0.33
N GLY A 81 22.39 -0.77 -0.22
CA GLY A 81 22.76 -1.98 0.52
C GLY A 81 21.59 -2.79 1.07
N VAL A 82 20.33 -2.36 0.89
CA VAL A 82 19.15 -3.18 1.20
C VAL A 82 19.05 -4.31 0.19
N GLU A 83 18.97 -5.55 0.67
CA GLU A 83 18.90 -6.77 -0.15
C GLU A 83 17.67 -7.60 0.22
N PRO A 84 17.04 -8.29 -0.75
CA PRO A 84 15.97 -9.23 -0.44
C PRO A 84 16.45 -10.32 0.53
N VAL A 85 15.51 -10.94 1.24
CA VAL A 85 15.83 -12.11 2.07
C VAL A 85 16.41 -13.21 1.18
N PRO A 86 17.31 -14.06 1.72
CA PRO A 86 17.81 -15.20 0.98
C PRO A 86 16.66 -16.10 0.53
N TYR A 87 16.63 -16.43 -0.75
CA TYR A 87 15.64 -17.32 -1.36
C TYR A 87 16.34 -18.46 -2.09
N ASN A 88 15.82 -19.67 -1.90
CA ASN A 88 16.37 -20.92 -2.44
C ASN A 88 15.30 -21.80 -3.08
N GLY A 89 14.12 -21.26 -3.38
CA GLY A 89 13.08 -21.96 -4.13
C GLY A 89 13.33 -21.92 -5.64
N ASP A 90 12.42 -22.54 -6.39
CA ASP A 90 12.58 -22.76 -7.84
C ASP A 90 12.15 -21.55 -8.69
N THR A 91 11.40 -20.60 -8.12
CA THR A 91 10.86 -19.46 -8.87
C THR A 91 11.92 -18.38 -9.06
N GLU A 92 12.17 -17.95 -10.29
CA GLU A 92 13.07 -16.83 -10.54
C GLU A 92 12.47 -15.53 -10.00
N TRP A 93 13.14 -14.91 -9.03
CA TRP A 93 12.77 -13.59 -8.53
C TRP A 93 13.39 -12.52 -9.42
N PRO A 94 12.73 -11.36 -9.62
CA PRO A 94 13.30 -10.27 -10.38
C PRO A 94 14.69 -9.89 -9.87
N THR A 95 15.66 -9.86 -10.79
CA THR A 95 17.03 -9.34 -10.55
C THR A 95 17.29 -8.04 -11.30
N GLU A 96 16.46 -7.78 -12.32
CA GLU A 96 16.26 -6.51 -13.02
C GLU A 96 16.17 -5.32 -12.06
N GLU A 97 17.11 -4.37 -12.02
CA GLU A 97 16.98 -3.20 -11.11
C GLU A 97 15.63 -2.46 -11.31
N ASP A 98 15.18 -2.35 -12.57
CA ASP A 98 13.90 -1.72 -12.91
C ASP A 98 12.67 -2.60 -12.65
N GLU A 99 12.87 -3.91 -12.43
CA GLU A 99 11.84 -4.91 -12.15
C GLU A 99 11.72 -5.23 -10.65
N ILE A 100 12.76 -4.95 -9.86
CA ILE A 100 12.75 -5.16 -8.41
C ILE A 100 11.83 -4.15 -7.74
N ILE A 101 10.77 -4.67 -7.15
CA ILE A 101 9.78 -3.94 -6.37
C ILE A 101 9.59 -4.58 -4.99
N CYS A 102 9.21 -3.77 -4.01
CA CYS A 102 8.79 -4.21 -2.69
C CYS A 102 7.37 -3.69 -2.42
N HIS A 103 6.45 -4.58 -2.09
CA HIS A 103 5.09 -4.22 -1.69
C HIS A 103 5.09 -3.67 -0.26
N LEU A 104 4.48 -2.50 -0.08
CA LEU A 104 4.44 -1.82 1.21
C LEU A 104 3.15 -2.14 1.95
N ILE A 105 2.01 -1.85 1.31
CA ILE A 105 0.68 -2.10 1.87
C ILE A 105 -0.38 -2.04 0.77
N ALA A 106 -1.42 -2.84 0.91
CA ALA A 106 -2.63 -2.73 0.12
C ALA A 106 -3.74 -1.97 0.89
N ILE A 107 -4.55 -1.19 0.17
CA ILE A 107 -5.64 -0.36 0.73
C ILE A 107 -6.95 -0.76 0.06
N SER A 108 -7.80 -1.47 0.80
CA SER A 108 -9.15 -1.86 0.36
C SER A 108 -10.09 -0.67 0.33
N MET A 109 -10.94 -0.59 -0.70
CA MET A 109 -11.86 0.51 -0.95
C MET A 109 -13.31 0.02 -1.08
N ASP A 110 -14.25 0.77 -0.52
CA ASP A 110 -15.68 0.56 -0.77
C ASP A 110 -16.15 1.18 -2.09
N SER A 111 -17.42 0.93 -2.44
CA SER A 111 -18.03 1.47 -3.66
C SER A 111 -18.27 2.98 -3.64
N ALA A 112 -18.17 3.62 -2.47
CA ALA A 112 -18.25 5.07 -2.33
C ALA A 112 -16.88 5.75 -2.49
N GLY A 113 -15.80 4.97 -2.59
CA GLY A 113 -14.43 5.45 -2.75
C GLY A 113 -13.72 5.75 -1.43
N PHE A 114 -14.17 5.17 -0.31
CA PHE A 114 -13.53 5.28 1.00
C PHE A 114 -12.76 4.01 1.36
N PRO A 115 -11.63 4.13 2.09
CA PRO A 115 -10.85 2.97 2.49
C PRO A 115 -11.50 2.22 3.65
N THR A 116 -11.47 0.89 3.61
CA THR A 116 -12.12 -0.01 4.58
C THR A 116 -11.14 -0.90 5.33
N ALA A 117 -10.02 -1.27 4.70
CA ALA A 117 -9.01 -2.13 5.33
C ALA A 117 -7.60 -1.88 4.76
N LEU A 118 -6.60 -2.23 5.56
CA LEU A 118 -5.20 -2.32 5.16
C LEU A 118 -4.76 -3.77 5.25
N PHE A 119 -3.99 -4.26 4.27
CA PHE A 119 -3.49 -5.63 4.32
C PHE A 119 -2.15 -5.81 3.62
N THR A 120 -1.43 -6.85 4.01
CA THR A 120 -0.24 -7.35 3.33
C THR A 120 -0.56 -8.68 2.65
N THR A 121 0.18 -8.98 1.60
CA THR A 121 0.01 -10.19 0.81
C THR A 121 1.29 -11.03 0.84
N ASN A 122 1.16 -12.28 0.44
CA ASN A 122 2.29 -13.11 0.10
C ASN A 122 2.92 -12.64 -1.23
N ARG A 123 4.18 -13.00 -1.43
CA ARG A 123 5.01 -12.60 -2.57
C ARG A 123 4.34 -12.93 -3.90
N TRP A 124 3.82 -14.15 -4.07
CA TRP A 124 3.24 -14.60 -5.34
C TRP A 124 2.09 -13.71 -5.84
N VAL A 125 1.43 -12.96 -4.94
CA VAL A 125 0.30 -12.10 -5.29
C VAL A 125 0.76 -10.91 -6.13
N THR A 126 1.93 -10.36 -5.83
CA THR A 126 2.45 -9.15 -6.48
C THR A 126 3.71 -9.39 -7.31
N GLY A 127 4.33 -10.57 -7.17
CA GLY A 127 5.62 -10.89 -7.79
C GLY A 127 6.80 -10.12 -7.20
N GLU A 128 6.63 -9.46 -6.05
CA GLU A 128 7.65 -8.62 -5.42
C GLU A 128 8.94 -9.39 -5.08
N ASN A 129 10.01 -8.67 -4.77
CA ASN A 129 11.12 -9.22 -4.01
C ASN A 129 10.78 -9.11 -2.52
N TRP A 130 11.04 -10.16 -1.76
CA TRP A 130 10.71 -10.16 -0.34
C TRP A 130 11.82 -9.53 0.50
N TYR A 131 11.48 -8.49 1.27
CA TYR A 131 12.39 -7.81 2.21
C TYR A 131 11.91 -8.02 3.65
N ASP A 132 12.85 -8.05 4.59
CA ASP A 132 12.51 -8.19 5.99
C ASP A 132 11.73 -6.97 6.52
N LYS A 133 10.91 -7.18 7.54
CA LYS A 133 10.07 -6.14 8.14
C LYS A 133 10.80 -4.85 8.48
N ALA A 134 12.05 -4.87 8.94
CA ALA A 134 12.75 -3.66 9.34
C ALA A 134 13.05 -2.79 8.10
N ASP A 135 13.50 -3.42 7.02
CA ASP A 135 13.73 -2.75 5.74
C ASP A 135 12.42 -2.21 5.15
N VAL A 136 11.34 -2.99 5.15
CA VAL A 136 10.04 -2.53 4.63
C VAL A 136 9.48 -1.36 5.46
N ILE A 137 9.63 -1.39 6.78
CA ILE A 137 9.22 -0.28 7.66
C ILE A 137 10.02 1.00 7.35
N ASP A 138 11.31 0.90 7.02
CA ASP A 138 12.11 2.05 6.57
C ASP A 138 11.63 2.59 5.21
N MET A 139 11.24 1.69 4.30
CA MET A 139 10.73 2.07 2.96
C MET A 139 9.44 2.90 3.02
N LEU A 140 8.63 2.76 4.07
CA LEU A 140 7.40 3.55 4.25
C LEU A 140 7.66 5.06 4.26
N ASP A 141 8.85 5.51 4.65
CA ASP A 141 9.20 6.94 4.63
C ASP A 141 9.51 7.50 3.25
N ARG A 142 9.65 6.62 2.26
CA ARG A 142 10.06 6.93 0.87
C ARG A 142 8.92 6.84 -0.12
N PHE A 143 7.78 6.29 0.29
CA PHE A 143 6.58 6.26 -0.54
C PHE A 143 5.96 7.65 -0.64
N ILE A 144 6.21 8.32 -1.75
CA ILE A 144 5.71 9.66 -2.06
C ILE A 144 5.34 9.71 -3.53
N ILE A 145 4.10 10.06 -3.84
CA ILE A 145 3.61 10.34 -5.18
C ILE A 145 2.75 11.58 -5.08
N ASP A 146 3.22 12.69 -5.65
CA ASP A 146 2.54 13.99 -5.56
C ASP A 146 2.45 14.73 -6.90
N HIS A 147 2.88 14.11 -7.99
CA HIS A 147 2.65 14.59 -9.34
C HIS A 147 1.15 14.56 -9.70
N SER A 148 0.77 15.31 -10.74
CA SER A 148 -0.64 15.58 -11.03
C SER A 148 -1.43 14.48 -11.72
N THR A 149 -0.75 13.48 -12.30
CA THR A 149 -1.34 12.42 -13.13
C THR A 149 -1.39 11.09 -12.38
N PRO A 150 -2.43 10.26 -12.48
CA PRO A 150 -3.70 10.51 -13.16
C PRO A 150 -4.56 11.56 -12.41
N SER A 151 -4.36 11.72 -11.11
CA SER A 151 -5.06 12.73 -10.31
C SER A 151 -4.22 13.19 -9.13
N TRP A 152 -3.91 14.49 -9.10
CA TRP A 152 -3.18 15.15 -8.02
C TRP A 152 -3.76 14.87 -6.62
N PRO A 153 -5.08 15.05 -6.37
CA PRO A 153 -5.64 14.73 -5.04
C PRO A 153 -5.58 13.23 -4.71
N ALA A 154 -5.73 12.32 -5.68
CA ALA A 154 -5.63 10.88 -5.40
C ALA A 154 -4.20 10.47 -5.02
N ASN A 155 -3.20 10.99 -5.73
CA ASN A 155 -1.79 10.74 -5.46
C ASN A 155 -1.37 11.26 -4.08
N ARG A 156 -1.75 12.51 -3.73
CA ARG A 156 -1.46 13.08 -2.41
C ARG A 156 -2.19 12.35 -1.29
N TRP A 157 -3.42 11.89 -1.54
CA TRP A 157 -4.15 11.03 -0.61
C TRP A 157 -3.42 9.70 -0.38
N LEU A 158 -2.97 9.02 -1.45
CA LEU A 158 -2.20 7.77 -1.35
C LEU A 158 -0.91 7.96 -0.56
N THR A 159 -0.21 9.07 -0.76
CA THR A 159 1.00 9.43 0.01
C THR A 159 0.70 9.65 1.50
N ALA A 160 -0.45 10.26 1.83
CA ALA A 160 -0.83 10.57 3.20
C ALA A 160 -1.33 9.34 3.99
N MET A 161 -1.89 8.33 3.32
CA MET A 161 -2.47 7.15 3.95
C MET A 161 -1.46 6.35 4.80
N PRO A 162 -0.28 5.96 4.28
CA PRO A 162 0.73 5.28 5.09
C PRO A 162 1.23 6.10 6.28
N ILE A 163 1.14 7.43 6.21
CA ILE A 163 1.57 8.32 7.29
C ILE A 163 0.57 8.30 8.45
N ILE A 164 -0.73 8.45 8.18
CA ILE A 164 -1.74 8.50 9.24
C ILE A 164 -1.94 7.15 9.93
N PHE A 165 -1.70 6.05 9.21
CA PHE A 165 -1.80 4.67 9.71
C PHE A 165 -0.44 4.03 10.01
N ARG A 166 0.64 4.82 10.11
CA ARG A 166 2.01 4.29 10.28
C ARG A 166 2.13 3.22 11.39
N PRO A 167 1.60 3.41 12.61
CA PRO A 167 1.72 2.40 13.67
C PRO A 167 0.98 1.09 13.34
N GLN A 168 -0.16 1.18 12.65
CA GLN A 168 -0.94 0.03 12.23
C GLN A 168 -0.24 -0.73 11.10
N ILE A 169 0.32 -0.01 10.11
CA ILE A 169 1.04 -0.62 9.00
C ILE A 169 2.31 -1.34 9.48
N GLU A 170 3.05 -0.74 10.41
CA GLU A 170 4.21 -1.40 11.03
C GLU A 170 3.79 -2.72 11.72
N GLN A 171 2.65 -2.74 12.43
CA GLN A 171 2.12 -3.97 13.03
C GLN A 171 1.73 -5.01 11.97
N LEU A 172 1.12 -4.59 10.87
CA LEU A 172 0.77 -5.48 9.76
C LEU A 172 2.01 -6.08 9.10
N ILE A 173 3.08 -5.31 8.90
CA ILE A 173 4.35 -5.79 8.34
C ILE A 173 5.05 -6.76 9.31
N VAL A 174 5.02 -6.49 10.61
CA VAL A 174 5.55 -7.42 11.61
C VAL A 174 4.75 -8.74 11.61
N ALA A 175 3.42 -8.65 11.53
CA ALA A 175 2.53 -9.81 11.48
C ALA A 175 2.69 -10.60 10.16
N ARG A 176 2.97 -9.92 9.05
CA ARG A 176 3.27 -10.53 7.75
C ARG A 176 4.43 -11.52 7.85
N ASP A 177 5.58 -11.05 8.37
CA ASP A 177 6.76 -11.90 8.52
C ASP A 177 6.53 -13.05 9.51
N ALA A 178 5.81 -12.78 10.61
CA ALA A 178 5.44 -13.82 11.57
C ALA A 178 4.55 -14.90 10.93
N LYS A 179 3.61 -14.50 10.07
CA LYS A 179 2.73 -15.43 9.33
C LYS A 179 3.52 -16.30 8.36
N ILE A 180 4.49 -15.74 7.64
CA ILE A 180 5.38 -16.52 6.75
C ILE A 180 6.15 -17.59 7.53
N ILE A 181 6.75 -17.21 8.67
CA ILE A 181 7.50 -18.17 9.52
C ILE A 181 6.57 -19.26 10.06
N GLU A 182 5.41 -18.88 10.57
CA GLU A 182 4.41 -19.82 11.08
C GLU A 182 3.96 -20.81 9.98
N TRP A 183 3.65 -20.30 8.79
CA TRP A 183 3.18 -21.09 7.67
C TRP A 183 4.23 -22.08 7.16
N GLN A 184 5.48 -21.62 6.99
CA GLN A 184 6.60 -22.46 6.58
C GLN A 184 6.85 -23.58 7.59
N SER A 185 6.68 -23.32 8.90
CA SER A 185 6.84 -24.34 9.94
C SER A 185 5.79 -25.45 9.87
N GLN A 186 4.59 -25.14 9.34
CA GLN A 186 3.49 -26.09 9.16
C GLN A 186 3.61 -26.87 7.85
N LYS A 187 4.27 -26.29 6.84
CA LYS A 187 4.48 -26.91 5.52
C LYS A 187 5.97 -26.81 5.09
N PRO A 188 6.90 -27.54 5.73
CA PRO A 188 8.35 -27.37 5.50
C PRO A 188 8.83 -27.63 4.07
N ASP A 189 8.12 -28.48 3.33
CA ASP A 189 8.48 -28.87 1.96
C ASP A 189 7.80 -28.02 0.88
N VAL A 190 7.00 -27.02 1.28
CA VAL A 190 6.33 -26.09 0.37
C VAL A 190 7.10 -24.77 0.38
N ASP A 191 7.30 -24.20 -0.80
CA ASP A 191 7.79 -22.83 -0.92
C ASP A 191 6.74 -21.85 -0.40
N VAL A 192 6.95 -21.32 0.79
CA VAL A 192 6.00 -20.42 1.44
C VAL A 192 5.74 -19.15 0.63
N PHE A 193 6.72 -18.67 -0.15
CA PHE A 193 6.55 -17.44 -0.94
C PHE A 193 5.69 -17.66 -2.19
N GLU A 194 5.49 -18.93 -2.58
CA GLU A 194 4.72 -19.33 -3.76
C GLU A 194 3.46 -20.14 -3.42
N ASP A 195 3.17 -20.36 -2.14
CA ASP A 195 1.99 -21.09 -1.71
C ASP A 195 0.70 -20.28 -1.93
N ARG A 196 -0.09 -20.73 -2.91
CA ARG A 196 -1.37 -20.12 -3.32
C ARG A 196 -2.47 -20.23 -2.25
N ASP A 197 -2.29 -21.08 -1.24
CA ASP A 197 -3.20 -21.13 -0.08
C ASP A 197 -2.98 -19.95 0.88
N LEU A 198 -1.84 -19.24 0.78
CA LEU A 198 -1.51 -18.08 1.60
C LEU A 198 -1.51 -16.82 0.73
N GLU A 199 -2.66 -16.21 0.51
CA GLU A 199 -2.80 -14.95 -0.23
C GLU A 199 -2.55 -13.73 0.65
N ILE A 200 -3.29 -13.60 1.76
CA ILE A 200 -3.21 -12.47 2.70
C ILE A 200 -2.46 -12.90 3.95
N THR A 201 -1.41 -12.15 4.28
CA THR A 201 -0.50 -12.45 5.40
C THR A 201 -0.84 -11.67 6.67
N SER A 202 -1.46 -10.50 6.55
CA SER A 202 -2.02 -9.73 7.66
C SER A 202 -3.07 -8.75 7.16
N LEU A 203 -4.09 -8.44 7.99
CA LEU A 203 -5.19 -7.55 7.63
C LEU A 203 -5.70 -6.79 8.86
N LEU A 204 -6.09 -5.53 8.67
CA LEU A 204 -6.74 -4.70 9.67
C LEU A 204 -7.84 -3.86 9.01
N GLU A 205 -9.06 -3.94 9.54
CA GLU A 205 -10.13 -2.99 9.19
C GLU A 205 -9.83 -1.61 9.76
N ILE A 206 -10.11 -0.56 8.99
CA ILE A 206 -9.78 0.81 9.35
C ILE A 206 -10.96 1.77 9.16
N SER A 207 -10.91 2.88 9.89
CA SER A 207 -11.77 4.04 9.71
C SER A 207 -10.89 5.28 9.67
N VAL A 208 -10.83 5.94 8.52
CA VAL A 208 -10.07 7.19 8.37
C VAL A 208 -10.62 8.28 9.29
N GLU A 209 -11.93 8.35 9.47
CA GLU A 209 -12.54 9.33 10.36
C GLU A 209 -12.08 9.13 11.80
N ASP A 210 -12.14 7.89 12.31
CA ASP A 210 -11.74 7.59 13.69
C ASP A 210 -10.24 7.79 13.88
N GLN A 211 -9.42 7.42 12.89
CA GLN A 211 -7.98 7.64 12.93
C GLN A 211 -7.63 9.13 12.98
N ILE A 212 -8.27 9.95 12.15
CA ILE A 212 -8.06 11.41 12.17
C ILE A 212 -8.53 11.99 13.50
N ARG A 213 -9.67 11.54 14.03
CA ARG A 213 -10.16 11.97 15.36
C ARG A 213 -9.13 11.67 16.46
N ALA A 214 -8.62 10.44 16.50
CA ALA A 214 -7.60 10.03 17.46
C ALA A 214 -6.29 10.86 17.34
N ILE A 215 -5.83 11.13 16.12
CA ILE A 215 -4.65 11.99 15.89
C ILE A 215 -4.90 13.41 16.44
N LYS A 216 -6.08 13.98 16.16
CA LYS A 216 -6.43 15.34 16.59
C LYS A 216 -6.61 15.46 18.10
N GLU A 217 -7.18 14.45 18.75
CA GLU A 217 -7.31 14.39 20.22
C GLU A 217 -5.94 14.40 20.91
N VAL A 218 -4.98 13.61 20.42
CA VAL A 218 -3.62 13.55 21.00
C VAL A 218 -2.87 14.88 20.83
N ILE A 219 -3.19 15.68 19.82
CA ILE A 219 -2.57 16.99 19.60
C ILE A 219 -3.30 18.09 20.36
N GLY A 220 -4.63 18.06 20.38
CA GLY A 220 -5.45 18.99 21.17
C GLY A 220 -5.21 18.85 22.67
N GLY A 221 -5.01 17.62 23.17
CA GLY A 221 -4.65 17.33 24.56
C GLY A 221 -3.18 17.59 24.92
N ARG A 222 -2.36 18.07 23.98
CA ARG A 222 -0.96 18.48 24.22
C ARG A 222 -0.82 20.00 24.48
N LEU A 223 -1.93 20.71 24.68
CA LEU A 223 -1.97 22.14 25.01
C LEU A 223 -1.93 22.45 26.51
N ASP A 224 -1.70 21.45 27.37
CA ASP A 224 -1.52 21.61 28.81
C ASP A 224 -0.08 21.25 29.26
#